data_AF-A0A7R9U0L8-F1
#
_entry.id   AF-A0A7R9U0L8-F1
#
_cell.length_a   1.000
_cell.length_b   1.000
_cell.length_c   1.000
_cell.angle_alpha   90.00
_cell.angle_beta   90.00
_cell.angle_gamma   90.00
#
_symmetry.space_group_name_H-M   'P 1'
#
loop_
_entity.id
_entity.type
_entity.pdbx_description
1 polymer ?
#
loop_
_entity_poly.entity_id
_entity_poly.type
_entity_poly.pdbx_seq_one_letter_code
_entity_poly.pdbx_strand_id
1 'polypeptide(L)'
;EAQSRRWFDDPVCTLLNGVGLCDGQTVATRDGFGVENGSQLLATPEEVDAVVAHLQSLAVDSPPDPDVGAKVRRIEDQLLSTYAGALIGNQALDFGKQDGVTEMAEAVQANVVERRLNDALLEAEKRGEVRIPRGVAFVGCVSNFGNFLDLFRKTIRNLEASVPVVVLSRSNTTQHNFRWAQILVHEMREKQVDARMLTFLSAGIDDQCRVMDALAATSPMY
;
A
#
# COMPACT_ATOMS: atom_id res chain seq x y z
N GLU A 1 -8.87 -16.12 -21.82
CA GLU A 1 -9.49 -14.82 -22.17
C GLU A 1 -10.69 -14.43 -21.29
N ALA A 2 -11.65 -15.31 -21.00
CA ALA A 2 -12.82 -14.93 -20.17
C ALA A 2 -12.50 -14.62 -18.69
N GLN A 3 -11.47 -15.24 -18.11
CA GLN A 3 -11.12 -15.08 -16.70
C GLN A 3 -10.25 -13.84 -16.41
N SER A 4 -9.52 -13.32 -17.41
CA SER A 4 -8.71 -12.11 -17.27
C SER A 4 -9.54 -10.82 -17.31
N ARG A 5 -10.75 -10.84 -17.90
CA ARG A 5 -11.64 -9.66 -17.94
C ARG A 5 -12.24 -9.31 -16.58
N ARG A 6 -12.58 -10.32 -15.76
CA ARG A 6 -13.08 -10.11 -14.38
C ARG A 6 -12.18 -9.26 -13.50
N TRP A 7 -10.88 -9.25 -13.78
CA TRP A 7 -9.88 -8.47 -13.04
C TRP A 7 -10.04 -6.96 -13.22
N PHE A 8 -10.54 -6.53 -14.38
CA PHE A 8 -10.75 -5.13 -14.74
C PHE A 8 -12.21 -4.67 -14.61
N ASP A 9 -13.12 -5.62 -14.37
CA ASP A 9 -14.55 -5.36 -14.17
C ASP A 9 -14.86 -4.81 -12.76
N ASP A 10 -13.97 -5.03 -11.78
CA ASP A 10 -14.05 -4.43 -10.44
C ASP A 10 -13.34 -3.06 -10.45
N PRO A 11 -14.03 -1.93 -10.31
CA PRO A 11 -13.37 -0.63 -10.36
C PRO A 11 -12.40 -0.45 -9.20
N VAL A 12 -11.28 0.23 -9.45
CA VAL A 12 -10.42 0.74 -8.38
C VAL A 12 -11.22 1.76 -7.57
N CYS A 13 -11.07 1.76 -6.26
CA CYS A 13 -11.72 2.73 -5.38
C CYS A 13 -10.82 3.08 -4.19
N THR A 14 -11.24 4.03 -3.36
CA THR A 14 -10.50 4.33 -2.13
C THR A 14 -10.72 3.20 -1.13
N LEU A 15 -9.65 2.66 -0.54
CA LEU A 15 -9.74 1.75 0.61
C LEU A 15 -9.50 2.55 1.88
N LEU A 16 -10.52 2.65 2.73
CA LEU A 16 -10.46 3.27 4.05
C LEU A 16 -10.95 2.28 5.10
N ASN A 17 -10.15 2.01 6.13
CA ASN A 17 -10.48 1.03 7.18
C ASN A 17 -10.76 -0.38 6.62
N GLY A 18 -10.10 -0.71 5.52
CA GLY A 18 -10.31 -1.93 4.74
C GLY A 18 -11.66 -2.01 4.01
N VAL A 19 -12.42 -0.92 3.93
CA VAL A 19 -13.69 -0.84 3.19
C VAL A 19 -13.49 0.02 1.95
N GLY A 20 -14.08 -0.40 0.83
CA GLY A 20 -14.08 0.37 -0.40
C GLY A 20 -15.09 1.52 -0.34
N LEU A 21 -14.64 2.73 -0.67
CA LEU A 21 -15.46 3.91 -0.86
C LEU A 21 -15.59 4.14 -2.38
N CYS A 22 -16.80 3.94 -2.91
CA CYS A 22 -17.05 3.74 -4.34
C CYS A 22 -18.06 4.75 -4.92
N ASP A 23 -18.33 5.86 -4.24
CA ASP A 23 -19.36 6.82 -4.66
C ASP A 23 -18.84 7.86 -5.68
N GLY A 24 -17.55 7.75 -6.00
CA GLY A 24 -16.79 8.60 -6.90
C GLY A 24 -17.17 8.58 -8.38
N GLN A 25 -16.60 9.53 -9.12
CA GLN A 25 -16.71 9.56 -10.58
C GLN A 25 -15.88 8.43 -11.19
N THR A 26 -16.49 7.63 -12.08
CA THR A 26 -15.78 6.61 -12.86
C THR A 26 -14.92 7.26 -13.96
N VAL A 27 -13.65 6.87 -14.02
CA VAL A 27 -12.74 7.19 -15.13
C VAL A 27 -11.99 5.93 -15.57
N ALA A 28 -11.56 5.90 -16.83
CA ALA A 28 -10.77 4.78 -17.36
C ALA A 28 -9.36 4.75 -16.76
N THR A 29 -8.87 3.56 -16.39
CA THR A 29 -7.45 3.33 -16.10
C THR A 29 -6.70 2.94 -17.36
N ARG A 30 -5.39 3.14 -17.37
CA ARG A 30 -4.53 2.74 -18.48
C ARG A 30 -3.36 1.92 -17.97
N ASP A 31 -2.88 1.02 -18.81
CA ASP A 31 -1.67 0.25 -18.55
C ASP A 31 -0.39 1.08 -18.81
N GLY A 32 0.77 0.46 -18.61
CA GLY A 32 2.08 1.07 -18.91
C GLY A 32 2.29 1.54 -20.36
N PHE A 33 1.45 1.09 -21.30
CA PHE A 33 1.49 1.43 -22.72
C PHE A 33 0.38 2.40 -23.15
N GLY A 34 -0.43 2.87 -22.20
CA GLY A 34 -1.53 3.80 -22.45
C GLY A 34 -2.81 3.13 -22.97
N VAL A 35 -2.87 1.79 -22.99
CA VAL A 35 -4.06 1.04 -23.37
C VAL A 35 -5.03 1.01 -22.19
N GLU A 36 -6.31 1.21 -22.46
CA GLU A 36 -7.34 1.12 -21.42
C GLU A 36 -7.39 -0.29 -20.82
N ASN A 37 -7.33 -0.38 -19.50
CA ASN A 37 -7.24 -1.63 -18.78
C ASN A 37 -8.19 -1.67 -17.56
N GLY A 38 -9.36 -1.05 -17.66
CA GLY A 38 -10.36 -1.04 -16.59
C GLY A 38 -10.76 0.36 -16.15
N SER A 39 -11.25 0.49 -14.93
CA SER A 39 -11.77 1.74 -14.40
C SER A 39 -11.36 2.00 -12.94
N GLN A 40 -11.42 3.27 -12.56
CA GLN A 40 -11.26 3.74 -11.18
C GLN A 40 -12.39 4.73 -10.85
N LEU A 41 -12.84 4.70 -9.60
CA LEU A 41 -13.76 5.64 -8.99
C LEU A 41 -12.93 6.65 -8.22
N LEU A 42 -12.93 7.90 -8.68
CA LEU A 42 -12.21 9.00 -8.02
C LEU A 42 -12.97 9.46 -6.80
N ALA A 43 -12.29 9.51 -5.65
CA ALA A 43 -12.88 9.85 -4.38
C ALA A 43 -13.69 11.16 -4.45
N THR A 44 -14.88 11.16 -3.85
CA THR A 44 -15.65 12.40 -3.71
C THR A 44 -14.95 13.35 -2.71
N PRO A 45 -15.28 14.65 -2.70
CA PRO A 45 -14.76 15.57 -1.69
C PRO A 45 -15.01 15.09 -0.25
N GLU A 46 -16.16 14.47 0.01
CA GLU A 46 -16.53 13.90 1.31
C GLU A 46 -15.69 12.67 1.67
N GLU A 47 -15.41 11.80 0.69
CA GLU A 47 -14.51 10.66 0.88
C GLU A 47 -13.07 11.12 1.15
N VAL A 48 -12.59 12.18 0.48
CA VAL A 48 -11.29 12.80 0.75
C VAL A 48 -11.25 13.39 2.16
N ASP A 49 -12.31 14.09 2.59
CA ASP A 49 -12.42 14.63 3.95
C ASP A 49 -12.39 13.52 5.00
N ALA A 50 -13.08 12.40 4.73
CA ALA A 50 -13.07 11.22 5.59
C ALA A 50 -11.66 10.60 5.69
N VAL A 51 -10.93 10.54 4.58
CA VAL A 51 -9.52 10.09 4.56
C VAL A 51 -8.65 11.03 5.41
N VAL A 52 -8.75 12.35 5.24
CA VAL A 52 -7.97 13.31 6.04
C VAL A 52 -8.27 13.16 7.53
N ALA A 53 -9.56 13.14 7.90
CA ALA A 53 -9.96 13.00 9.29
C ALA A 53 -9.45 11.69 9.92
N HIS A 54 -9.57 10.59 9.17
CA HIS A 54 -9.04 9.28 9.58
C HIS A 54 -7.53 9.33 9.83
N LEU A 55 -6.76 9.81 8.86
CA LEU A 55 -5.30 9.86 8.93
C LEU A 55 -4.79 10.79 10.04
N GLN A 56 -5.50 11.89 10.32
CA GLN A 56 -5.19 12.78 11.44
C GLN A 56 -5.48 12.12 12.80
N SER A 57 -6.55 11.33 12.90
CA SER A 57 -6.90 10.60 14.13
C SER A 57 -5.98 9.42 14.43
N LEU A 58 -5.49 8.72 13.40
CA LEU A 58 -4.63 7.54 13.51
C LEU A 58 -3.36 7.79 14.35
N ALA A 59 -2.72 8.94 14.15
CA ALA A 59 -1.49 9.32 14.86
C ALA A 59 -1.72 9.55 16.37
N VAL A 60 -2.97 9.78 16.78
CA VAL A 60 -3.38 9.99 18.17
C VAL A 60 -3.91 8.70 18.79
N ASP A 61 -4.67 7.92 18.01
CA ASP A 61 -5.52 6.84 18.52
C ASP A 61 -4.90 5.43 18.40
N SER A 62 -3.77 5.29 17.70
CA SER A 62 -3.13 3.98 17.46
C SER A 62 -1.78 3.86 18.17
N PRO A 63 -1.77 3.47 19.46
CA PRO A 63 -0.53 3.13 20.13
C PRO A 63 0.16 1.96 19.43
N PRO A 64 1.49 1.84 19.52
CA PRO A 64 2.23 0.75 18.90
C PRO A 64 1.72 -0.59 19.43
N ASP A 65 1.27 -1.49 18.54
CA ASP A 65 1.03 -2.88 18.91
C ASP A 65 2.40 -3.59 18.97
N PRO A 66 2.88 -4.00 20.16
CA PRO A 66 4.19 -4.63 20.29
C PRO A 66 4.31 -5.94 19.50
N ASP A 67 3.18 -6.56 19.12
CA ASP A 67 3.13 -7.81 18.37
C ASP A 67 2.91 -7.61 16.86
N VAL A 68 2.77 -6.36 16.38
CA VAL A 68 2.48 -6.11 14.96
C VAL A 68 3.57 -6.64 14.04
N GLY A 69 4.84 -6.54 14.45
CA GLY A 69 5.97 -6.92 13.59
C GLY A 69 5.95 -8.41 13.23
N ALA A 70 5.66 -9.28 14.21
CA ALA A 70 5.55 -10.72 13.94
C ALA A 70 4.34 -11.07 13.06
N LYS A 71 3.22 -10.34 13.22
CA LYS A 71 2.03 -10.50 12.37
C LYS A 71 2.31 -10.05 10.94
N VAL A 72 2.94 -8.88 10.75
CA VAL A 72 3.29 -8.32 9.44
C VAL A 72 4.31 -9.21 8.71
N ARG A 73 5.29 -9.81 9.42
CA ARG A 73 6.21 -10.80 8.81
C ARG A 73 5.48 -12.02 8.26
N ARG A 74 4.44 -12.52 8.96
CA ARG A 74 3.61 -13.62 8.45
C ARG A 74 2.82 -13.23 7.21
N ILE A 75 2.35 -11.98 7.14
CA ILE A 75 1.70 -11.44 5.92
C ILE A 75 2.72 -11.41 4.77
N GLU A 76 3.92 -10.89 5.01
CA GLU A 76 5.00 -10.91 4.03
C GLU A 76 5.31 -12.32 3.52
N ASP A 77 5.40 -13.30 4.40
CA ASP A 77 5.64 -14.69 4.01
C ASP A 77 4.51 -15.21 3.09
N GLN A 78 3.24 -14.84 3.32
CA GLN A 78 2.11 -15.19 2.44
C GLN A 78 2.21 -14.48 1.07
N LEU A 79 2.57 -13.20 1.07
CA LEU A 79 2.71 -12.41 -0.15
C LEU A 79 3.84 -12.97 -1.05
N LEU A 80 4.94 -13.43 -0.46
CA LEU A 80 6.09 -14.03 -1.15
C LEU A 80 5.93 -15.53 -1.45
N SER A 81 4.83 -16.16 -1.02
CA SER A 81 4.55 -17.58 -1.29
C SER A 81 3.20 -17.76 -1.98
N THR A 82 2.11 -17.83 -1.21
CA THR A 82 0.73 -18.06 -1.68
C THR A 82 0.32 -17.09 -2.78
N TYR A 83 0.63 -15.81 -2.63
CA TYR A 83 0.22 -14.77 -3.60
C TYR A 83 1.26 -14.45 -4.66
N ALA A 84 2.48 -15.04 -4.59
CA ALA A 84 3.59 -14.68 -5.47
C ALA A 84 3.21 -14.75 -6.96
N GLY A 85 2.59 -15.85 -7.39
CA GLY A 85 2.16 -16.03 -8.78
C GLY A 85 1.11 -15.02 -9.23
N ALA A 86 0.16 -14.68 -8.35
CA ALA A 86 -0.86 -13.67 -8.63
C ALA A 86 -0.23 -12.27 -8.75
N LEU A 87 0.64 -11.89 -7.82
CA LEU A 87 1.32 -10.60 -7.83
C LEU A 87 2.23 -10.41 -9.06
N ILE A 88 2.95 -11.45 -9.47
CA ILE A 88 3.74 -11.46 -10.70
C ILE A 88 2.82 -11.34 -11.93
N GLY A 89 1.72 -12.09 -11.95
CA GLY A 89 0.73 -12.03 -13.04
C GLY A 89 0.13 -10.63 -13.18
N ASN A 90 -0.20 -9.96 -12.07
CA ASN A 90 -0.75 -8.61 -12.08
C ASN A 90 0.23 -7.60 -12.66
N GLN A 91 1.50 -7.69 -12.26
CA GLN A 91 2.56 -6.84 -12.78
C GLN A 91 2.78 -7.08 -14.29
N ALA A 92 2.73 -8.33 -14.73
CA ALA A 92 2.85 -8.67 -16.14
C ALA A 92 1.66 -8.15 -16.97
N LEU A 93 0.44 -8.18 -16.42
CA LEU A 93 -0.77 -7.69 -17.10
C LEU A 93 -0.82 -6.16 -17.16
N ASP A 94 -0.38 -5.45 -16.11
CA ASP A 94 -0.48 -3.98 -16.01
C ASP A 94 0.72 -3.25 -16.68
N PHE A 95 1.88 -3.91 -16.79
CA PHE A 95 3.10 -3.30 -17.37
C PHE A 95 3.78 -4.09 -18.49
N GLY A 96 3.35 -5.32 -18.75
CA GLY A 96 4.13 -6.22 -19.60
C GLY A 96 5.50 -6.60 -19.02
N LYS A 97 5.75 -6.36 -17.72
CA LYS A 97 7.01 -6.74 -17.07
C LYS A 97 7.13 -8.26 -16.97
N GLN A 98 8.31 -8.78 -17.28
CA GLN A 98 8.57 -10.24 -17.35
C GLN A 98 9.57 -10.73 -16.28
N ASP A 99 10.07 -9.81 -15.47
CA ASP A 99 11.12 -9.98 -14.45
C ASP A 99 10.55 -10.02 -13.03
N GLY A 100 9.24 -10.24 -12.85
CA GLY A 100 8.61 -10.29 -11.52
C GLY A 100 9.19 -11.37 -10.59
N VAL A 101 9.64 -12.51 -11.15
CA VAL A 101 10.37 -13.53 -10.37
C VAL A 101 11.71 -12.99 -9.86
N THR A 102 12.43 -12.25 -10.70
CA THR A 102 13.70 -11.61 -10.34
C THR A 102 13.48 -10.55 -9.27
N GLU A 103 12.49 -9.66 -9.44
CA GLU A 103 12.16 -8.64 -8.43
C GLU A 103 11.81 -9.27 -7.08
N MET A 104 11.07 -10.39 -7.08
CA MET A 104 10.73 -11.10 -5.85
C MET A 104 11.98 -11.67 -5.17
N ALA A 105 12.91 -12.26 -5.93
CA ALA A 105 14.17 -12.76 -5.39
C ALA A 105 15.03 -11.62 -4.80
N GLU A 106 15.10 -10.48 -5.49
CA GLU A 106 15.78 -9.29 -5.00
C GLU A 106 15.11 -8.70 -3.76
N ALA A 107 13.77 -8.68 -3.71
CA ALA A 107 13.03 -8.27 -2.54
C ALA A 107 13.31 -9.17 -1.34
N VAL A 108 13.33 -10.50 -1.51
CA VAL A 108 13.70 -11.46 -0.45
C VAL A 108 15.10 -11.16 0.09
N GLN A 109 16.07 -10.91 -0.77
CA GLN A 109 17.44 -10.57 -0.36
C GLN A 109 17.50 -9.23 0.38
N ALA A 110 16.81 -8.21 -0.11
CA ALA A 110 16.74 -6.90 0.54
C ALA A 110 16.05 -6.99 1.91
N ASN A 111 14.97 -7.76 2.03
CA ASN A 111 14.23 -7.96 3.27
C ASN A 111 15.09 -8.54 4.39
N VAL A 112 16.11 -9.36 4.08
CA VAL A 112 17.05 -9.86 5.10
C VAL A 112 17.79 -8.70 5.78
N VAL A 113 18.21 -7.70 5.02
CA VAL A 113 18.91 -6.53 5.55
C VAL A 113 17.93 -5.59 6.22
N GLU A 114 16.80 -5.30 5.56
CA GLU A 114 15.80 -4.36 6.08
C GLU A 114 15.15 -4.84 7.38
N ARG A 115 14.85 -6.15 7.51
CA ARG A 115 14.34 -6.73 8.77
C ARG A 115 15.34 -6.52 9.90
N ARG A 116 16.64 -6.71 9.67
CA ARG A 116 17.69 -6.48 10.69
C ARG A 116 17.80 -5.01 11.09
N LEU A 117 17.67 -4.11 10.12
CA LEU A 117 17.66 -2.66 10.40
C LEU A 117 16.43 -2.27 11.21
N ASN A 118 15.25 -2.80 10.87
CA ASN A 118 14.01 -2.51 11.60
C ASN A 118 14.03 -3.12 13.01
N ASP A 119 14.55 -4.35 13.17
CA ASP A 119 14.78 -4.97 14.47
C ASP A 119 15.68 -4.10 15.35
N ALA A 120 16.81 -3.62 14.82
CA ALA A 120 17.72 -2.75 15.56
C ALA A 120 17.05 -1.43 15.96
N LEU A 121 16.23 -0.84 15.08
CA LEU A 121 15.49 0.39 15.35
C LEU A 121 14.44 0.21 16.44
N LEU A 122 13.64 -0.87 16.37
CA LEU A 122 12.61 -1.20 17.36
C LEU A 122 13.24 -1.51 18.72
N GLU A 123 14.36 -2.24 18.76
CA GLU A 123 15.07 -2.51 20.00
C GLU A 123 15.69 -1.25 20.61
N ALA A 124 16.23 -0.34 19.79
CA ALA A 124 16.70 0.96 20.26
C ALA A 124 15.56 1.81 20.85
N GLU A 125 14.38 1.78 20.24
CA GLU A 125 13.19 2.45 20.77
C GLU A 125 12.74 1.84 22.11
N LYS A 126 12.72 0.50 22.24
CA LYS A 126 12.40 -0.18 23.50
C LYS A 126 13.36 0.20 24.64
N ARG A 127 14.63 0.46 24.32
CA ARG A 127 15.64 0.94 25.28
C ARG A 127 15.55 2.45 25.55
N GLY A 128 14.69 3.18 24.85
CA GLY A 128 14.52 4.63 24.99
C GLY A 128 15.65 5.45 24.33
N GLU A 129 16.45 4.85 23.46
CA GLU A 129 17.56 5.52 22.76
C GLU A 129 17.07 6.39 21.60
N VAL A 130 15.97 5.98 20.97
CA VAL A 130 15.32 6.68 19.86
C VAL A 130 13.81 6.68 20.06
N ARG A 131 13.12 7.57 19.33
CA ARG A 131 11.66 7.57 19.21
C ARG A 131 11.31 7.43 17.74
N ILE A 132 10.48 6.45 17.39
CA ILE A 132 9.97 6.28 16.03
C ILE A 132 8.72 7.15 15.89
N PRO A 133 8.75 8.21 15.06
CA PRO A 133 7.54 8.96 14.75
C PRO A 133 6.63 8.08 13.89
N ARG A 134 5.44 7.75 14.41
CA ARG A 134 4.44 6.94 13.70
C ARG A 134 3.47 7.83 12.91
N GLY A 135 4.04 8.83 12.24
CA GLY A 135 3.32 9.63 11.25
C GLY A 135 2.98 8.79 10.03
N VAL A 136 1.95 9.16 9.28
CA VAL A 136 1.55 8.42 8.08
C VAL A 136 2.69 8.44 7.05
N ALA A 137 3.02 7.29 6.47
CA ALA A 137 3.97 7.18 5.36
C ALA A 137 3.22 7.13 4.03
N PHE A 138 3.55 8.04 3.11
CA PHE A 138 3.04 8.02 1.75
C PHE A 138 3.93 7.15 0.86
N VAL A 139 3.37 6.07 0.31
CA VAL A 139 4.09 5.11 -0.52
C VAL A 139 3.55 5.20 -1.94
N GLY A 140 4.36 5.78 -2.82
CA GLY A 140 4.13 5.77 -4.26
C GLY A 140 4.83 4.59 -4.94
N CYS A 141 4.13 3.93 -5.85
CA CYS A 141 4.74 2.97 -6.78
C CYS A 141 5.31 3.70 -8.00
N VAL A 142 6.62 3.61 -8.22
CA VAL A 142 7.25 4.11 -9.46
C VAL A 142 7.46 2.97 -10.45
N SER A 143 7.14 3.22 -11.73
CA SER A 143 6.75 2.17 -12.69
C SER A 143 7.83 1.15 -13.06
N ASN A 144 9.12 1.44 -12.80
CA ASN A 144 10.20 0.52 -13.13
C ASN A 144 10.45 -0.54 -12.05
N PHE A 145 9.90 -0.39 -10.84
CA PHE A 145 10.08 -1.29 -9.69
C PHE A 145 8.74 -1.57 -8.99
N GLY A 146 7.75 -1.95 -9.78
CA GLY A 146 6.33 -1.86 -9.44
C GLY A 146 5.94 -2.52 -8.12
N ASN A 147 5.93 -3.85 -8.08
CA ASN A 147 5.32 -4.59 -6.99
C ASN A 147 6.28 -4.83 -5.82
N PHE A 148 7.38 -5.55 -6.05
CA PHE A 148 8.15 -6.12 -4.96
C PHE A 148 9.21 -5.17 -4.39
N LEU A 149 9.81 -4.34 -5.23
CA LEU A 149 10.97 -3.55 -4.85
C LEU A 149 10.63 -2.19 -4.23
N ASP A 150 9.56 -1.53 -4.70
CA ASP A 150 9.08 -0.29 -4.10
C ASP A 150 7.84 -0.49 -3.22
N LEU A 151 6.69 -0.81 -3.83
CA LEU A 151 5.39 -0.82 -3.13
C LEU A 151 5.41 -1.78 -1.93
N PHE A 152 5.80 -3.03 -2.17
CA PHE A 152 5.80 -4.09 -1.17
C PHE A 152 6.76 -3.79 -0.03
N ARG A 153 8.04 -3.56 -0.31
CA ARG A 153 9.07 -3.35 0.72
C ARG A 153 8.77 -2.14 1.58
N LYS A 154 8.46 -0.99 0.97
CA LYS A 154 8.18 0.25 1.69
C LYS A 154 6.94 0.11 2.57
N THR A 155 5.87 -0.48 2.06
CA THR A 155 4.66 -0.67 2.86
C THR A 155 4.88 -1.64 4.02
N ILE A 156 5.43 -2.83 3.75
CA ILE A 156 5.60 -3.86 4.77
C ILE A 156 6.56 -3.40 5.87
N ARG A 157 7.67 -2.73 5.55
CA ARG A 157 8.61 -2.23 6.59
C ARG A 157 7.98 -1.14 7.48
N ASN A 158 7.18 -0.24 6.91
CA ASN A 158 6.47 0.76 7.70
C ASN A 158 5.42 0.11 8.62
N LEU A 159 4.60 -0.81 8.10
CA LEU A 159 3.61 -1.52 8.91
C LEU A 159 4.25 -2.34 10.04
N GLU A 160 5.41 -2.96 9.80
CA GLU A 160 6.17 -3.67 10.83
C GLU A 160 6.58 -2.75 11.99
N ALA A 161 6.86 -1.47 11.71
CA ALA A 161 7.20 -0.45 12.70
C ALA A 161 5.96 0.26 13.31
N SER A 162 4.75 -0.26 13.07
CA SER A 162 3.48 0.40 13.44
C SER A 162 3.28 1.77 12.80
N VAL A 163 3.85 2.00 11.62
CA VAL A 163 3.69 3.26 10.86
C VAL A 163 2.54 3.07 9.86
N PRO A 164 1.45 3.86 9.93
CA PRO A 164 0.36 3.79 8.96
C PRO A 164 0.83 4.17 7.56
N VAL A 165 0.24 3.56 6.52
CA VAL A 165 0.64 3.75 5.13
C VAL A 165 -0.52 4.21 4.28
N VAL A 166 -0.29 5.22 3.46
CA VAL A 166 -1.16 5.62 2.35
C VAL A 166 -0.48 5.22 1.05
N VAL A 167 -1.11 4.31 0.30
CA VAL A 167 -0.67 3.93 -1.05
C VAL A 167 -1.22 4.93 -2.05
N LEU A 168 -0.33 5.53 -2.83
CA LEU A 168 -0.64 6.41 -3.94
C LEU A 168 -0.21 5.75 -5.25
N SER A 169 -1.13 5.63 -6.20
CA SER A 169 -0.83 5.07 -7.52
C SER A 169 -0.74 6.14 -8.60
N ARG A 170 0.14 5.94 -9.58
CA ARG A 170 0.11 6.67 -10.86
C ARG A 170 -0.93 6.05 -11.77
N SER A 171 -1.41 6.84 -12.74
CA SER A 171 -2.44 6.43 -13.71
C SER A 171 -2.11 5.14 -14.48
N ASN A 172 -0.82 4.84 -14.70
CA ASN A 172 -0.34 3.65 -15.42
C ASN A 172 -0.03 2.45 -14.52
N THR A 173 -0.32 2.58 -13.22
CA THR A 173 0.02 1.60 -12.18
C THR A 173 -1.18 1.27 -11.29
N THR A 174 -2.33 1.91 -11.52
CA THR A 174 -3.44 1.92 -10.58
C THR A 174 -4.00 0.53 -10.32
N GLN A 175 -4.22 -0.25 -11.38
CA GLN A 175 -4.87 -1.56 -11.28
C GLN A 175 -4.05 -2.52 -10.43
N HIS A 176 -2.74 -2.69 -10.69
CA HIS A 176 -1.96 -3.61 -9.88
C HIS A 176 -1.81 -3.14 -8.42
N ASN A 177 -1.60 -1.83 -8.19
CA ASN A 177 -1.42 -1.29 -6.85
C ASN A 177 -2.66 -1.51 -5.98
N PHE A 178 -3.84 -1.25 -6.55
CA PHE A 178 -5.10 -1.43 -5.83
C PHE A 178 -5.33 -2.89 -5.48
N ARG A 179 -5.05 -3.82 -6.40
CA ARG A 179 -5.22 -5.26 -6.17
C ARG A 179 -4.24 -5.79 -5.15
N TRP A 180 -3.01 -5.29 -5.18
CA TRP A 180 -2.03 -5.54 -4.13
C TRP A 180 -2.54 -5.04 -2.77
N ALA A 181 -3.11 -3.83 -2.72
CA ALA A 181 -3.69 -3.28 -1.50
C ALA A 181 -4.89 -4.11 -1.00
N GLN A 182 -5.77 -4.59 -1.88
CA GLN A 182 -6.87 -5.48 -1.53
C GLN A 182 -6.36 -6.79 -0.89
N ILE A 183 -5.32 -7.41 -1.48
CA ILE A 183 -4.68 -8.61 -0.90
C ILE A 183 -4.09 -8.28 0.47
N LEU A 184 -3.41 -7.15 0.62
CA LEU A 184 -2.82 -6.76 1.89
C LEU A 184 -3.90 -6.50 2.96
N VAL A 185 -4.99 -5.81 2.65
CA VAL A 185 -6.11 -5.62 3.58
C VAL A 185 -6.68 -6.97 4.02
N HIS A 186 -6.85 -7.92 3.10
CA HIS A 186 -7.31 -9.26 3.42
C HIS A 186 -6.37 -9.96 4.42
N GLU A 187 -5.08 -9.99 4.13
CA GLU A 187 -4.09 -10.61 5.02
C GLU A 187 -3.95 -9.89 6.36
N MET A 188 -4.07 -8.55 6.39
CA MET A 188 -4.09 -7.79 7.63
C MET A 188 -5.24 -8.23 8.53
N ARG A 189 -6.44 -8.41 7.98
CA ARG A 189 -7.59 -8.93 8.73
C ARG A 189 -7.35 -10.35 9.23
N GLU A 190 -6.89 -11.25 8.36
CA GLU A 190 -6.62 -12.65 8.71
C GLU A 190 -5.54 -12.79 9.79
N LYS A 191 -4.52 -11.92 9.79
CA LYS A 191 -3.44 -11.92 10.79
C LYS A 191 -3.68 -10.96 11.96
N GLN A 192 -4.87 -10.36 12.06
CA GLN A 192 -5.24 -9.45 13.14
C GLN A 192 -4.29 -8.24 13.27
N VAL A 193 -3.87 -7.70 12.12
CA VAL A 193 -3.25 -6.39 11.98
C VAL A 193 -4.36 -5.38 11.68
N ASP A 194 -4.30 -4.22 12.32
CA ASP A 194 -5.34 -3.20 12.18
C ASP A 194 -5.40 -2.67 10.74
N ALA A 195 -6.48 -3.00 10.01
CA ALA A 195 -6.70 -2.56 8.64
C ALA A 195 -6.81 -1.04 8.49
N ARG A 196 -7.03 -0.30 9.59
CA ARG A 196 -6.94 1.17 9.62
C ARG A 196 -5.55 1.68 9.25
N MET A 197 -4.51 0.87 9.43
CA MET A 197 -3.12 1.23 9.12
C MET A 197 -2.81 1.28 7.63
N LEU A 198 -3.70 0.81 6.75
CA LEU A 198 -3.50 0.88 5.32
C LEU A 198 -4.66 1.62 4.67
N THR A 199 -4.33 2.69 3.96
CA THR A 199 -5.26 3.43 3.11
C THR A 199 -4.78 3.34 1.66
N PHE A 200 -5.66 3.05 0.73
CA PHE A 200 -5.41 3.25 -0.70
C PHE A 200 -6.24 4.45 -1.16
N LEU A 201 -5.61 5.49 -1.70
CA LEU A 201 -6.32 6.70 -2.13
C LEU A 201 -6.51 6.71 -3.65
N SER A 202 -7.74 6.47 -4.10
CA SER A 202 -8.13 6.62 -5.50
C SER A 202 -8.63 8.05 -5.72
N ALA A 203 -7.73 8.98 -6.04
CA ALA A 203 -8.09 10.39 -6.20
C ALA A 203 -7.26 11.09 -7.29
N GLY A 204 -7.72 12.25 -7.74
CA GLY A 204 -6.94 13.14 -8.61
C GLY A 204 -5.70 13.70 -7.91
N ILE A 205 -4.75 14.23 -8.68
CA ILE A 205 -3.50 14.78 -8.13
C ILE A 205 -3.77 15.88 -7.10
N ASP A 206 -4.72 16.78 -7.37
CA ASP A 206 -5.04 17.88 -6.47
C ASP A 206 -5.53 17.39 -5.10
N ASP A 207 -6.37 16.34 -5.08
CA ASP A 207 -6.85 15.73 -3.84
C ASP A 207 -5.76 14.91 -3.13
N GLN A 208 -4.88 14.24 -3.88
CA GLN A 208 -3.71 13.57 -3.29
C GLN A 208 -2.79 14.59 -2.59
N CYS A 209 -2.50 15.71 -3.24
CA CYS A 209 -1.74 16.82 -2.66
C CYS A 209 -2.44 17.38 -1.42
N ARG A 210 -3.76 17.57 -1.48
CA ARG A 210 -4.56 18.04 -0.34
C ARG A 210 -4.42 17.12 0.88
N VAL A 211 -4.46 15.80 0.69
CA VAL A 211 -4.26 14.82 1.77
C VAL A 211 -2.84 14.88 2.34
N MET A 212 -1.82 14.99 1.47
CA MET A 212 -0.43 15.14 1.89
C MET A 212 -0.21 16.42 2.72
N ASP A 213 -0.72 17.56 2.23
CA ASP A 213 -0.60 18.86 2.89
C ASP A 213 -1.27 18.85 4.28
N ALA A 214 -2.42 18.18 4.41
CA ALA A 214 -3.13 18.03 5.68
C ALA A 214 -2.35 17.24 6.75
N LEU A 215 -1.32 16.49 6.35
CA LEU A 215 -0.45 15.68 7.22
C LEU A 215 1.00 16.18 7.25
N ALA A 216 1.34 17.27 6.57
CA ALA A 216 2.74 17.73 6.43
C ALA A 216 3.45 18.01 7.76
N ALA A 217 2.70 18.31 8.83
CA ALA A 217 3.26 18.56 10.16
C ALA A 217 3.59 17.27 10.93
N THR A 218 2.99 16.13 10.59
CA THR A 218 3.07 14.88 11.35
C THR A 218 3.67 13.72 10.55
N SER A 219 3.56 13.77 9.22
CA SER A 219 4.23 12.86 8.29
C SER A 219 5.62 13.40 7.98
N PRO A 220 6.69 12.62 8.16
CA PRO A 220 7.98 12.98 7.59
C PRO A 220 7.83 12.98 6.05
N MET A 221 7.69 14.15 5.45
CA MET A 221 7.72 14.26 3.99
C MET A 221 9.15 13.99 3.51
N TYR A 222 9.28 13.07 2.55
CA TYR A 222 10.50 12.91 1.77
C TYR A 222 10.55 13.96 0.66
#